data_AF-A0A534V249-F1
#
_entry.id   AF-A0A534V249-F1
#
_cell.length_a   1.000
_cell.length_b   1.000
_cell.length_c   1.000
_cell.angle_alpha   90.00
_cell.angle_beta   90.00
_cell.angle_gamma   90.00
#
_symmetry.space_group_name_H-M   'P 1'
#
loop_
_entity.id
_entity.type
_entity.pdbx_description
1 polymer ?
#
loop_
_entity_poly.entity_id
_entity_poly.type
_entity_poly.pdbx_seq_one_letter_code
_entity_poly.pdbx_strand_id
1 'polypeptide(L)'
;MTELRIRTKSKREMIDLTPRVAEVVAHAGLAEGLCSVYTPHATAAIVINENDDPNVCVDVLDCLDRLIPAGVWRHDRVDANAAAHIQSAILGPGETIPVQDGKLLLGTWQAVMLVELDGPRERRVVVTVLVIAASPRSCGRARELRRSPSRRPFPPCAASRAPTPVGPLPRLVERSC
;
A
#
# COMPACT_ATOMS: atom_id res chain seq x y z
N MET A 1 -12.66 -5.76 15.58
CA MET A 1 -12.24 -6.59 14.42
C MET A 1 -13.47 -6.87 13.61
N THR A 2 -13.41 -6.64 12.29
CA THR A 2 -14.53 -6.77 11.35
C THR A 2 -14.06 -7.59 10.14
N GLU A 3 -14.90 -8.52 9.66
CA GLU A 3 -14.61 -9.29 8.44
C GLU A 3 -15.44 -8.75 7.28
N LEU A 4 -14.77 -8.46 6.16
CA LEU A 4 -15.36 -8.08 4.89
C LEU A 4 -15.31 -9.26 3.93
N ARG A 5 -16.46 -9.60 3.32
CA ARG A 5 -16.51 -10.55 2.20
C ARG A 5 -16.46 -9.80 0.88
N ILE A 6 -15.53 -10.20 0.01
CA ILE A 6 -15.29 -9.60 -1.30
C ILE A 6 -15.47 -10.69 -2.35
N ARG A 7 -16.40 -10.52 -3.28
CA ARG A 7 -16.58 -11.46 -4.40
C ARG A 7 -15.79 -10.96 -5.59
N THR A 8 -14.85 -11.77 -6.05
CA THR A 8 -14.01 -11.45 -7.18
C THR A 8 -14.61 -12.01 -8.47
N LYS A 9 -14.47 -11.28 -9.58
CA LYS A 9 -15.15 -11.58 -10.86
C LYS A 9 -14.21 -12.16 -11.91
N SER A 10 -12.93 -11.87 -11.80
CA SER A 10 -11.90 -12.20 -12.78
C SER A 10 -10.79 -13.02 -12.14
N LYS A 11 -9.96 -13.69 -12.96
CA LYS A 11 -8.77 -14.39 -12.47
C LYS A 11 -7.78 -13.46 -11.77
N ARG A 12 -7.69 -12.24 -12.27
CA ARG A 12 -6.82 -11.16 -11.84
C ARG A 12 -7.67 -9.91 -11.70
N GLU A 13 -7.68 -9.27 -10.56
CA GLU A 13 -8.34 -7.97 -10.40
C GLU A 13 -7.86 -7.25 -9.14
N MET A 14 -7.87 -5.92 -9.21
CA MET A 14 -7.66 -5.06 -8.05
C MET A 14 -9.00 -4.45 -7.66
N ILE A 15 -9.35 -4.53 -6.38
CA ILE A 15 -10.65 -4.09 -5.86
C ILE A 15 -10.42 -3.08 -4.77
N ASP A 16 -11.00 -1.90 -4.95
CA ASP A 16 -10.97 -0.84 -3.95
C ASP A 16 -11.75 -1.23 -2.68
N LEU A 17 -11.02 -1.29 -1.57
CA LEU A 17 -11.57 -1.52 -0.24
C LEU A 17 -11.69 -0.23 0.57
N THR A 18 -11.16 0.89 0.09
CA THR A 18 -11.04 2.15 0.82
C THR A 18 -12.36 2.59 1.43
N PRO A 19 -13.51 2.60 0.71
CA PRO A 19 -14.78 3.02 1.31
C PRO A 19 -15.22 2.11 2.45
N ARG A 20 -15.02 0.80 2.32
CA ARG A 20 -15.44 -0.21 3.31
C ARG A 20 -14.53 -0.21 4.53
N VAL A 21 -13.23 -0.01 4.35
CA VAL A 21 -12.28 0.12 5.46
C VAL A 21 -12.51 1.42 6.21
N ALA A 22 -12.75 2.53 5.51
CA ALA A 22 -13.09 3.82 6.11
C ALA A 22 -14.37 3.74 6.95
N GLU A 23 -15.39 3.02 6.47
CA GLU A 23 -16.61 2.75 7.23
C GLU A 23 -16.32 1.98 8.54
N VAL A 24 -15.45 0.97 8.50
CA VAL A 24 -15.05 0.24 9.71
C VAL A 24 -14.32 1.16 10.71
N VAL A 25 -13.44 2.03 10.24
CA VAL A 25 -12.74 3.00 11.09
C VAL A 25 -13.71 4.02 11.70
N ALA A 26 -14.64 4.55 10.91
CA ALA A 26 -15.64 5.50 11.38
C ALA A 26 -16.53 4.88 12.48
N HIS A 27 -16.98 3.64 12.30
CA HIS A 27 -17.78 2.92 13.30
C HIS A 27 -17.00 2.59 14.59
N ALA A 28 -15.68 2.48 14.52
CA ALA A 28 -14.85 2.21 15.69
C ALA A 28 -14.71 3.44 16.62
N GLY A 29 -15.00 4.65 16.14
CA GLY A 29 -15.15 5.86 16.97
C GLY A 29 -13.88 6.34 17.69
N LEU A 30 -12.69 5.88 17.26
CA LEU A 30 -11.42 6.36 17.80
C LEU A 30 -10.95 7.63 17.08
N ALA A 31 -10.25 8.51 17.80
CA ALA A 31 -9.57 9.65 17.19
C ALA A 31 -8.21 9.22 16.60
N GLU A 32 -7.39 8.53 17.39
CA GLU A 32 -6.01 8.16 17.06
C GLU A 32 -5.80 6.65 17.19
N GLY A 33 -5.10 6.05 16.24
CA GLY A 33 -4.83 4.61 16.28
C GLY A 33 -4.17 4.04 15.03
N LEU A 34 -4.30 2.72 14.87
CA LEU A 34 -3.86 1.98 13.69
C LEU A 34 -5.02 1.16 13.15
N CYS A 35 -5.17 1.14 11.83
CA CYS A 35 -6.06 0.26 11.11
C CYS A 35 -5.24 -0.77 10.32
N SER A 36 -5.28 -2.03 10.73
CA SER A 36 -4.70 -3.14 10.00
C SER A 36 -5.74 -3.77 9.08
N VAL A 37 -5.38 -3.97 7.81
CA VAL A 37 -6.20 -4.63 6.78
C VAL A 37 -5.43 -5.84 6.30
N TYR A 38 -6.01 -7.03 6.46
CA TYR A 38 -5.32 -8.31 6.24
C TYR A 38 -6.20 -9.31 5.50
N THR A 39 -5.63 -10.09 4.58
CA THR A 39 -6.31 -11.17 3.87
C THR A 39 -5.73 -12.54 4.30
N PRO A 40 -6.55 -13.46 4.88
CA PRO A 40 -6.10 -14.81 5.22
C PRO A 40 -6.12 -15.74 3.99
N HIS A 41 -5.48 -15.31 2.90
CA HIS A 41 -5.46 -16.00 1.61
C HIS A 41 -4.07 -15.97 1.00
N ALA A 42 -3.50 -17.15 0.69
CA ALA A 42 -2.12 -17.27 0.18
C ALA A 42 -1.96 -16.94 -1.33
N THR A 43 -3.05 -16.59 -2.00
CA THR A 43 -3.11 -16.25 -3.44
C THR A 43 -3.85 -14.92 -3.65
N ALA A 44 -3.85 -14.07 -2.63
CA ALA A 44 -4.38 -12.72 -2.69
C ALA A 44 -3.51 -11.82 -1.81
N ALA A 45 -3.55 -10.52 -2.04
CA ALA A 45 -2.73 -9.56 -1.33
C ALA A 45 -3.51 -8.30 -0.97
N ILE A 46 -2.97 -7.50 -0.06
CA ILE A 46 -3.46 -6.15 0.22
C ILE A 46 -2.35 -5.19 -0.18
N VAL A 47 -2.70 -4.13 -0.91
CA VAL A 47 -1.75 -3.10 -1.33
C VAL A 47 -2.33 -1.72 -1.09
N ILE A 48 -1.45 -0.74 -0.94
CA ILE A 48 -1.80 0.68 -0.96
C ILE A 48 -1.14 1.33 -2.17
N ASN A 49 -1.96 1.79 -3.13
CA ASN A 49 -1.47 2.47 -4.32
C ASN A 49 -2.57 3.37 -4.92
N GLU A 50 -2.32 3.98 -6.08
CA GLU A 50 -3.29 4.78 -6.80
C GLU A 50 -4.42 3.93 -7.41
N ASN A 51 -5.65 4.48 -7.37
CA ASN A 51 -6.86 3.91 -7.98
C ASN A 51 -7.71 4.98 -8.70
N ASP A 52 -7.15 6.16 -8.97
CA ASP A 52 -7.84 7.21 -9.73
C ASP A 52 -7.75 6.93 -11.24
N ASP A 53 -6.56 6.55 -11.71
CA ASP A 53 -6.36 6.00 -13.05
C ASP A 53 -6.44 4.45 -13.03
N PRO A 54 -7.46 3.83 -13.67
CA PRO A 54 -7.56 2.37 -13.75
C PRO A 54 -6.38 1.71 -14.47
N ASN A 55 -5.62 2.44 -15.29
CA ASN A 55 -4.43 1.91 -15.96
C ASN A 55 -3.34 1.51 -14.97
N VAL A 56 -3.22 2.18 -13.81
CA VAL A 56 -2.25 1.81 -12.77
C VAL A 56 -2.52 0.38 -12.28
N CYS A 57 -3.79 0.03 -12.06
CA CYS A 57 -4.17 -1.32 -11.65
C CYS A 57 -3.84 -2.36 -12.74
N VAL A 58 -4.08 -2.03 -14.01
CA VAL A 58 -3.73 -2.90 -15.15
C VAL A 58 -2.23 -3.09 -15.26
N ASP A 59 -1.45 -2.02 -15.21
CA ASP A 59 0.01 -2.05 -15.32
C ASP A 59 0.65 -2.86 -14.19
N VAL A 60 0.13 -2.75 -12.96
CA VAL A 60 0.59 -3.57 -11.83
C VAL A 60 0.36 -5.05 -12.10
N LEU A 61 -0.85 -5.44 -12.53
CA LEU A 61 -1.18 -6.84 -12.82
C LEU A 61 -0.35 -7.39 -13.99
N ASP A 62 -0.21 -6.62 -15.06
CA ASP A 62 0.60 -6.96 -16.24
C ASP A 62 2.08 -7.12 -15.88
N CYS A 63 2.61 -6.22 -15.04
CA CYS A 63 3.98 -6.29 -14.55
C CYS A 63 4.20 -7.58 -13.74
N LEU A 64 3.28 -7.90 -12.82
CA LEU A 64 3.35 -9.13 -12.03
C LEU A 64 3.33 -10.38 -12.92
N ASP A 65 2.54 -10.39 -13.99
CA ASP A 65 2.43 -11.53 -14.91
C ASP A 65 3.67 -11.68 -15.78
N ARG A 66 4.31 -10.57 -16.18
CA ARG A 66 5.59 -10.58 -16.90
C ARG A 66 6.75 -11.06 -16.01
N LEU A 67 6.78 -10.63 -14.75
CA LEU A 67 7.83 -10.99 -13.80
C LEU A 67 7.69 -12.43 -13.31
N ILE A 68 6.45 -12.87 -13.07
CA ILE A 68 6.13 -14.18 -12.49
C ILE A 68 5.16 -14.92 -13.43
N PRO A 69 5.64 -15.50 -14.54
CA PRO A 69 4.80 -16.17 -15.53
C PRO A 69 4.13 -17.42 -14.95
N ALA A 70 2.89 -17.71 -15.36
CA ALA A 70 2.16 -18.89 -14.90
C ALA A 70 2.61 -20.19 -15.61
N GLY A 71 2.40 -21.36 -14.97
CA GLY A 71 2.55 -22.68 -15.59
C GLY A 71 3.99 -23.20 -15.69
N VAL A 72 4.98 -22.44 -15.21
CA VAL A 72 6.40 -22.81 -15.28
C VAL A 72 6.99 -23.21 -13.93
N TRP A 73 6.20 -23.16 -12.86
CA TRP A 73 6.67 -23.41 -11.50
C TRP A 73 6.43 -24.84 -11.06
N ARG A 74 7.19 -25.28 -10.05
CA ARG A 74 7.08 -26.65 -9.53
C ARG A 74 5.70 -26.95 -8.94
N HIS A 75 5.06 -25.96 -8.31
CA HIS A 75 3.73 -26.12 -7.72
C HIS A 75 2.63 -26.26 -8.78
N ASP A 76 2.86 -25.82 -10.02
CA ASP A 76 1.91 -26.01 -11.13
C ASP A 76 1.67 -27.50 -11.46
N ARG A 77 2.52 -28.41 -10.95
CA ARG A 77 2.31 -29.87 -11.00
C ARG A 77 1.24 -30.37 -10.02
N VAL A 78 0.90 -29.57 -9.02
CA VAL A 78 -0.09 -29.85 -7.98
C VAL A 78 -1.34 -29.02 -8.20
N ASP A 79 -1.18 -27.70 -8.38
CA ASP A 79 -2.25 -26.76 -8.67
C ASP A 79 -1.74 -25.61 -9.55
N ALA A 80 -2.54 -25.19 -10.54
CA ALA A 80 -2.15 -24.28 -11.61
C ALA A 80 -2.19 -22.78 -11.20
N ASN A 81 -1.81 -22.49 -9.95
CA ASN A 81 -1.84 -21.16 -9.33
C ASN A 81 -0.52 -20.81 -8.62
N ALA A 82 0.58 -21.47 -8.96
CA ALA A 82 1.89 -21.21 -8.34
C ALA A 82 2.32 -19.75 -8.47
N ALA A 83 2.05 -19.13 -9.62
CA ALA A 83 2.34 -17.71 -9.83
C ALA A 83 1.56 -16.80 -8.84
N ALA A 84 0.30 -17.13 -8.56
CA ALA A 84 -0.52 -16.37 -7.62
C ALA A 84 0.04 -16.43 -6.19
N HIS A 85 0.56 -17.60 -5.78
CA HIS A 85 1.25 -17.75 -4.51
C HIS A 85 2.51 -16.88 -4.42
N ILE A 86 3.34 -16.90 -5.45
CA ILE A 86 4.60 -16.13 -5.47
C ILE A 86 4.31 -14.63 -5.47
N GLN A 87 3.38 -14.17 -6.30
CA GLN A 87 3.01 -12.75 -6.36
C GLN A 87 2.36 -12.29 -5.03
N SER A 88 1.48 -13.10 -4.42
CA SER A 88 0.91 -12.81 -3.10
C SER A 88 1.99 -12.70 -2.02
N ALA A 89 2.98 -13.58 -2.04
CA ALA A 89 4.09 -13.56 -1.09
C ALA A 89 4.98 -12.31 -1.24
N ILE A 90 5.13 -11.78 -2.46
CA ILE A 90 5.90 -10.55 -2.72
C ILE A 90 5.12 -9.31 -2.29
N LEU A 91 3.84 -9.23 -2.63
CA LEU A 91 2.99 -8.09 -2.28
C LEU A 91 2.67 -8.03 -0.79
N GLY A 92 2.49 -9.19 -0.15
CA GLY A 92 2.15 -9.31 1.26
C GLY A 92 0.63 -9.41 1.50
N PRO A 93 0.22 -10.09 2.58
CA PRO A 93 -1.18 -10.35 2.86
C PRO A 93 -1.88 -9.19 3.58
N GLY A 94 -1.20 -8.09 3.91
CA GLY A 94 -1.81 -7.06 4.74
C GLY A 94 -1.01 -5.78 4.85
N GLU A 95 -1.72 -4.71 5.19
CA GLU A 95 -1.21 -3.35 5.35
C GLU A 95 -1.67 -2.76 6.69
N THR A 96 -0.91 -1.81 7.23
CA THR A 96 -1.27 -1.09 8.46
C THR A 96 -1.23 0.41 8.22
N ILE A 97 -2.37 1.07 8.39
CA ILE A 97 -2.58 2.48 8.10
C ILE A 97 -2.81 3.23 9.42
N PRO A 98 -2.12 4.34 9.69
CA PRO A 98 -2.44 5.19 10.84
C PRO A 98 -3.87 5.76 10.73
N VAL A 99 -4.52 5.94 11.87
CA VAL A 99 -5.81 6.63 11.98
C VAL A 99 -5.59 7.93 12.74
N GLN A 100 -6.03 9.03 12.15
CA GLN A 100 -5.96 10.38 12.72
C GLN A 100 -7.32 11.08 12.56
N ASP A 101 -7.80 11.76 13.60
CA ASP A 101 -9.11 12.41 13.63
C ASP A 101 -10.26 11.49 13.14
N GLY A 102 -10.17 10.20 13.45
CA GLY A 102 -11.16 9.18 13.04
C GLY A 102 -11.16 8.83 11.55
N LYS A 103 -10.09 9.17 10.82
CA LYS A 103 -9.93 8.89 9.40
C LYS A 103 -8.65 8.12 9.13
N LEU A 104 -8.66 7.28 8.09
CA LEU A 104 -7.45 6.66 7.56
C LEU A 104 -6.49 7.76 7.09
N LEU A 105 -5.26 7.75 7.57
CA LEU A 105 -4.22 8.69 7.18
C LEU A 105 -3.56 8.25 5.86
N LEU A 106 -4.36 8.25 4.78
CA LEU A 106 -3.92 7.98 3.42
C LEU A 106 -3.50 9.28 2.72
N GLY A 107 -2.51 9.19 1.84
CA GLY A 107 -2.20 10.26 0.90
C GLY A 107 -3.31 10.47 -0.13
N THR A 108 -3.30 11.60 -0.84
CA THR A 108 -4.31 11.97 -1.85
C THR A 108 -4.55 10.89 -2.89
N TRP A 109 -3.49 10.21 -3.30
CA TRP A 109 -3.50 9.19 -4.35
C TRP A 109 -3.37 7.76 -3.79
N GLN A 110 -3.67 7.55 -2.51
CA GLN A 110 -3.57 6.23 -1.90
C GLN A 110 -4.96 5.63 -1.65
N ALA A 111 -5.18 4.46 -2.22
CA ALA A 111 -6.33 3.60 -2.00
C ALA A 111 -5.86 2.25 -1.42
N VAL A 112 -6.64 1.69 -0.51
CA VAL A 112 -6.42 0.36 0.06
C VAL A 112 -7.14 -0.65 -0.84
N MET A 113 -6.41 -1.59 -1.43
CA MET A 113 -6.96 -2.49 -2.44
C MET A 113 -6.68 -3.96 -2.12
N LEU A 114 -7.66 -4.83 -2.42
CA LEU A 114 -7.45 -6.27 -2.53
C LEU A 114 -6.89 -6.56 -3.92
N VAL A 115 -5.78 -7.29 -3.98
CA VAL A 115 -5.27 -7.86 -5.23
C VAL A 115 -5.66 -9.34 -5.29
N GLU A 116 -6.59 -9.67 -6.19
CA GLU A 116 -6.93 -11.04 -6.54
C GLU A 116 -5.96 -11.56 -7.60
N LEU A 117 -5.40 -12.74 -7.34
CA LEU A 117 -4.36 -13.33 -8.19
C LEU A 117 -4.75 -14.73 -8.68
N ASP A 118 -5.81 -15.33 -8.13
CA ASP A 118 -6.32 -16.66 -8.43
C ASP A 118 -7.86 -16.71 -8.35
N GLY A 119 -8.54 -15.73 -8.95
CA GLY A 119 -10.01 -15.62 -8.98
C GLY A 119 -10.66 -16.42 -10.11
N PRO A 120 -12.00 -16.35 -10.27
CA PRO A 120 -12.96 -15.68 -9.38
C PRO A 120 -13.23 -16.49 -8.10
N ARG A 121 -13.31 -15.82 -6.94
CA ARG A 121 -13.49 -16.41 -5.60
C ARG A 121 -14.21 -15.46 -4.64
N GLU A 122 -14.74 -15.99 -3.55
CA GLU A 122 -15.12 -15.15 -2.39
C GLU A 122 -13.92 -15.05 -1.44
N ARG A 123 -13.36 -13.84 -1.33
CA ARG A 123 -12.24 -13.52 -0.44
C ARG A 123 -12.75 -12.93 0.87
N ARG A 124 -11.96 -13.13 1.91
CA ARG A 124 -12.16 -12.55 3.25
C ARG A 124 -11.08 -11.50 3.45
N VAL A 125 -11.47 -10.36 4.00
CA VAL A 125 -10.54 -9.32 4.44
C VAL A 125 -10.88 -8.96 5.88
N VAL A 126 -9.91 -9.07 6.76
CA VAL A 126 -10.02 -8.76 8.18
C VAL A 126 -9.52 -7.33 8.39
N VAL A 127 -10.38 -6.50 8.98
CA VAL A 127 -10.04 -5.14 9.39
C VAL A 127 -9.98 -5.09 10.92
N THR A 128 -8.83 -4.73 11.46
CA THR A 128 -8.61 -4.59 12.90
C THR A 128 -8.18 -3.17 13.20
N VAL A 129 -8.94 -2.49 14.04
CA VAL A 129 -8.58 -1.14 14.50
C VAL A 129 -8.10 -1.22 15.94
N LEU A 130 -6.91 -0.68 16.18
CA LEU A 130 -6.24 -0.63 17.48
C LEU A 130 -6.15 0.84 17.91
N VAL A 131 -6.65 1.13 19.11
CA VAL A 131 -6.49 2.47 19.71
C VAL A 131 -5.06 2.61 20.21
N ILE A 132 -4.38 3.67 19.79
CA ILE A 132 -3.16 4.11 20.46
C ILE A 132 -3.61 5.13 21.50
N ALA A 133 -3.58 4.75 22.78
CA ALA A 133 -3.94 5.67 23.84
C ALA A 133 -3.11 6.94 23.74
N ALA A 134 -3.75 8.10 23.74
CA ALA A 134 -3.05 9.32 24.06
C ALA A 134 -2.42 9.12 25.44
N SER A 135 -1.12 9.41 25.56
CA SER A 135 -0.48 9.62 26.86
C SER A 135 -1.45 10.39 27.76
N PRO A 136 -1.67 9.97 29.03
CA PRO A 136 -2.53 10.72 29.93
C PRO A 136 -1.96 12.14 29.97
N ARG A 137 -2.60 13.07 29.27
CA ARG A 137 -2.19 14.46 29.29
C ARG A 137 -2.30 14.86 30.74
N SER A 138 -1.14 15.05 31.37
CA SER A 138 -1.03 15.56 32.72
C SER A 138 -1.96 16.75 32.84
N CYS A 139 -2.97 16.60 33.69
CA CYS A 139 -3.69 17.74 34.23
C CYS A 139 -2.65 18.68 34.83
N GLY A 140 -2.47 19.89 34.27
CA GLY A 140 -1.64 20.91 34.89
C GLY A 140 -0.87 21.83 33.93
N ARG A 141 -1.33 23.09 33.91
CA ARG A 141 -0.68 24.32 33.45
C ARG A 141 -0.61 24.56 31.95
N ALA A 142 -1.58 25.35 31.49
CA ALA A 142 -1.33 26.37 30.49
C ALA A 142 -0.03 27.13 30.85
N ARG A 143 1.03 26.88 30.09
CA ARG A 143 2.18 27.79 30.02
C ARG A 143 1.93 28.64 28.80
N GLU A 144 1.60 29.91 29.03
CA GLU A 144 1.59 30.95 28.00
C GLU A 144 2.84 30.79 27.12
N LEU A 145 2.64 30.48 25.83
CA LEU A 145 3.67 30.74 24.84
C LEU A 145 3.83 32.26 24.76
N ARG A 146 4.82 32.78 25.48
CA ARG A 146 5.35 34.13 25.25
C ARG A 146 5.75 34.21 23.79
N ARG A 147 5.05 35.07 23.04
CA ARG A 147 5.45 35.48 21.69
C ARG A 147 6.81 36.18 21.79
N SER A 148 7.84 35.62 21.18
CA SER A 148 9.10 36.33 20.92
C SER A 148 9.00 37.08 19.58
N PRO A 149 9.52 38.31 19.47
CA PRO A 149 9.37 39.12 18.28
C PRO A 149 10.34 38.72 17.15
N SER A 150 9.78 38.64 15.94
CA SER A 150 10.35 38.95 14.62
C SER A 150 11.81 38.55 14.24
N ARG A 151 11.85 37.68 13.21
CA ARG A 151 12.63 37.75 11.94
C ARG A 151 14.16 37.63 11.96
N ARG A 152 14.64 36.60 11.24
CA ARG A 152 15.53 36.77 10.07
C ARG A 152 15.04 35.88 8.91
N PRO A 153 15.12 36.33 7.65
CA PRO A 153 14.80 35.48 6.51
C PRO A 153 15.92 34.47 6.25
N PHE A 154 15.54 33.25 5.87
CA PHE A 154 16.47 32.24 5.36
C PHE A 154 17.12 32.73 4.05
N PRO A 155 18.41 32.44 3.80
CA PRO A 155 19.02 32.73 2.51
C PRO A 155 18.37 31.84 1.43
N PRO A 156 18.28 32.30 0.17
CA PRO A 156 17.78 31.48 -0.93
C PRO A 156 18.72 30.30 -1.17
N CYS A 157 18.12 29.13 -1.41
CA CYS A 157 18.81 27.89 -1.78
C CYS A 157 19.65 28.15 -3.04
N ALA A 158 20.97 27.96 -2.94
CA ALA A 158 21.85 28.04 -4.11
C ALA A 158 21.43 26.96 -5.12
N ALA A 159 21.14 27.38 -6.35
CA ALA A 159 20.86 26.49 -7.47
C ALA A 159 22.00 25.48 -7.63
N SER A 160 21.71 24.20 -7.40
CA SER A 160 22.62 23.11 -7.74
C SER A 160 22.81 23.08 -9.25
N ARG A 161 24.07 23.17 -9.68
CA ARG A 161 24.48 23.07 -11.07
C ARG A 161 23.98 21.77 -11.68
N ALA A 162 23.53 21.85 -12.93
CA ALA A 162 23.14 20.70 -13.75
C ALA A 162 24.27 19.65 -13.82
N PRO A 163 23.95 18.34 -13.85
CA PRO A 163 24.96 17.32 -14.09
C PRO A 163 25.54 17.46 -15.50
N THR A 164 26.86 17.33 -15.59
CA THR A 164 27.61 17.26 -16.86
C THR A 164 27.15 16.05 -17.70
N PRO A 165 27.11 16.16 -19.04
CA PRO A 165 26.73 15.04 -19.90
C PRO A 165 27.72 13.89 -19.75
N VAL A 166 27.17 12.70 -19.51
CA VAL A 166 27.91 11.44 -19.49
C VAL A 166 28.40 11.16 -20.92
N GLY A 167 29.72 11.02 -21.08
CA GLY A 167 30.34 10.65 -22.35
C GLY A 167 29.88 9.27 -22.84
N PRO A 168 30.09 8.93 -24.12
CA PRO A 168 29.56 7.69 -24.70
C PRO A 168 30.15 6.45 -24.03
N LEU A 169 29.27 5.47 -23.78
CA LEU A 169 29.61 4.16 -23.23
C LEU A 169 30.60 3.42 -24.15
N PRO A 170 31.62 2.72 -23.60
CA PRO A 170 32.50 1.89 -24.39
C PRO A 170 31.73 0.70 -24.98
N ARG A 171 31.97 0.40 -26.26
CA ARG A 171 31.40 -0.76 -26.95
C ARG A 171 31.87 -2.05 -26.25
N LEU A 172 30.92 -2.87 -25.81
CA LEU A 172 31.21 -4.25 -25.42
C LEU A 172 31.73 -5.01 -26.63
N VAL A 173 32.96 -5.48 -26.52
CA VAL A 173 33.54 -6.47 -27.43
C VAL A 173 32.91 -7.82 -27.05
N GLU A 174 32.10 -8.38 -27.95
CA GLU A 174 31.64 -9.75 -27.86
C GLU A 174 32.84 -10.69 -27.76
N ARG A 175 32.96 -11.40 -26.64
CA ARG A 175 33.85 -12.55 -26.53
C ARG A 175 32.98 -13.79 -26.60
N SER A 176 33.09 -14.46 -27.74
CA SER A 176 32.62 -15.82 -27.98
C SER A 176 33.34 -16.82 -27.07
N CYS A 177 32.54 -17.59 -26.34
CA CYS A 177 32.81 -19.00 -26.03
C CYS A 177 31.46 -19.66 -25.68
#